data_AF-A0A3G8Y827-F1
#
_entry.id   AF-A0A3G8Y827-F1
#
_cell.length_a   1.000
_cell.length_b   1.000
_cell.length_c   1.000
_cell.angle_alpha   90.00
_cell.angle_beta   90.00
_cell.angle_gamma   90.00
#
_symmetry.space_group_name_H-M   'P 1'
#
loop_
_entity.id
_entity.type
_entity.pdbx_description
1 polymer ?
#
loop_
_entity_poly.entity_id
_entity_poly.type
_entity_poly.pdbx_seq_one_letter_code
_entity_poly.pdbx_strand_id
1 'polypeptide(L)'
;MSLHSVFSRGLNFSAFALLLSSAALAATPYNSVNLTLKQELGNLSLSVNTKASPIMGVSKPTVKNGVAYISASHSMGDWAIGLSPKLPLSLTLDRQQGDAALDLRSLKLSALSITQQLGDLTLNLPAATLQATLTQTQGDTTITLPSNVGLRLNVKKFTQGTLIMSGKTVADGFKFSGVYMTANYDSAAYKVNMTINKEQGNLTVK
;
A
#
# COMPACT_ATOMS: atom_id res chain seq x y z
N MET A 1 42.75 87.71 -3.79
CA MET A 1 42.99 86.33 -4.29
C MET A 1 42.31 85.37 -3.33
N SER A 2 41.42 84.45 -3.68
CA SER A 2 40.51 84.24 -4.80
C SER A 2 39.44 83.25 -4.30
N LEU A 3 38.22 83.39 -4.83
CA LEU A 3 37.02 82.59 -4.61
C LEU A 3 37.22 81.07 -4.77
N HIS A 4 36.48 80.25 -4.02
CA HIS A 4 35.25 79.59 -4.51
C HIS A 4 34.64 78.63 -3.50
N SER A 5 33.33 78.79 -3.29
CA SER A 5 32.39 77.80 -2.79
C SER A 5 31.98 76.83 -3.90
N VAL A 6 31.80 75.53 -3.61
CA VAL A 6 30.78 74.70 -4.29
C VAL A 6 30.17 73.68 -3.30
N PHE A 7 28.86 73.58 -3.42
CA PHE A 7 27.86 72.78 -2.74
C PHE A 7 27.84 71.29 -3.18
N SER A 8 27.44 70.37 -2.30
CA SER A 8 26.23 69.53 -2.45
C SER A 8 26.34 68.03 -2.09
N ARG A 9 25.37 67.64 -1.23
CA ARG A 9 24.50 66.44 -1.27
C ARG A 9 25.06 65.03 -1.04
N GLY A 10 24.47 64.38 -0.03
CA GLY A 10 24.21 62.94 -0.04
C GLY A 10 24.01 62.33 1.35
N LEU A 11 22.78 62.36 1.90
CA LEU A 11 22.38 61.45 2.97
C LEU A 11 22.47 60.00 2.48
N ASN A 12 22.88 59.06 3.32
CA ASN A 12 22.25 57.74 3.34
C ASN A 12 22.38 57.06 4.70
N PHE A 13 21.25 56.97 5.39
CA PHE A 13 20.98 55.97 6.43
C PHE A 13 20.97 54.59 5.77
N SER A 14 21.55 53.59 6.41
CA SER A 14 21.16 52.20 6.18
C SER A 14 21.22 51.44 7.49
N ALA A 15 20.06 51.34 8.12
CA ALA A 15 19.76 50.40 9.18
C ALA A 15 19.90 48.98 8.62
N PHE A 16 20.81 48.21 9.18
CA PHE A 16 20.96 46.79 8.84
C PHE A 16 19.90 46.00 9.62
N ALA A 17 18.73 45.83 9.01
CA ALA A 17 17.71 44.92 9.52
C ALA A 17 18.16 43.48 9.25
N LEU A 18 18.63 42.79 10.29
CA LEU A 18 18.83 41.34 10.27
C LEU A 18 17.44 40.67 10.20
N LEU A 19 17.06 40.26 8.99
CA LEU A 19 15.92 39.37 8.77
C LEU A 19 16.21 38.04 9.47
N LEU A 20 15.49 37.78 10.56
CA LEU A 20 15.32 36.44 11.11
C LEU A 20 14.59 35.61 10.05
N SER A 21 15.34 34.85 9.25
CA SER A 21 14.78 33.78 8.44
C SER A 21 14.31 32.68 9.40
N SER A 22 13.04 32.73 9.75
CA SER A 22 12.32 31.58 10.30
C SER A 22 12.45 30.45 9.28
N ALA A 23 13.35 29.52 9.53
CA ALA A 23 13.44 28.26 8.81
C ALA A 23 12.09 27.55 8.99
N ALA A 24 11.23 27.66 7.97
CA ALA A 24 10.04 26.85 7.86
C ALA A 24 10.48 25.39 8.00
N LEU A 25 9.90 24.67 8.97
CA LEU A 25 9.96 23.22 9.04
C LEU A 25 9.60 22.70 7.66
N ALA A 26 10.58 22.13 6.93
CA ALA A 26 10.33 21.55 5.63
C ALA A 26 9.26 20.48 5.80
N ALA A 27 8.04 20.78 5.34
CA ALA A 27 6.96 19.80 5.28
C ALA A 27 7.52 18.56 4.59
N THR A 28 7.33 17.38 5.19
CA THR A 28 7.71 16.13 4.53
C THR A 28 7.13 16.18 3.12
N PRO A 29 7.93 16.02 2.05
CA PRO A 29 7.50 16.34 0.68
C PRO A 29 6.44 15.36 0.15
N TYR A 30 5.99 14.42 0.98
CA TYR A 30 5.05 13.37 0.66
C TYR A 30 3.96 13.28 1.73
N ASN A 31 2.76 12.91 1.30
CA ASN A 31 1.58 12.66 2.11
C ASN A 31 1.07 11.22 1.98
N SER A 32 1.71 10.41 1.12
CA SER A 32 1.36 9.01 0.86
C SER A 32 2.60 8.22 0.44
N VAL A 33 2.49 6.89 0.50
CA VAL A 33 3.57 5.95 0.18
C VAL A 33 3.10 4.94 -0.87
N ASN A 34 3.91 4.76 -1.90
CA ASN A 34 3.83 3.63 -2.81
C ASN A 34 4.96 2.65 -2.46
N LEU A 35 4.58 1.47 -1.97
CA LEU A 35 5.51 0.47 -1.48
C LEU A 35 5.48 -0.76 -2.39
N THR A 36 6.64 -1.16 -2.89
CA THR A 36 6.83 -2.42 -3.61
C THR A 36 7.72 -3.36 -2.79
N LEU A 37 7.24 -4.57 -2.54
CA LEU A 37 7.98 -5.62 -1.86
C LEU A 37 8.18 -6.79 -2.81
N LYS A 38 9.42 -7.27 -2.93
CA LYS A 38 9.76 -8.43 -3.75
C LYS A 38 10.41 -9.52 -2.93
N GLN A 39 9.96 -10.77 -3.07
CA GLN A 39 10.63 -11.89 -2.41
C GLN A 39 10.65 -13.13 -3.30
N GLU A 40 11.81 -13.77 -3.40
CA GLU A 40 11.94 -14.98 -4.20
C GLU A 40 11.54 -16.21 -3.37
N LEU A 41 12.24 -16.48 -2.26
CA LEU A 41 11.99 -17.66 -1.44
C LEU A 41 11.79 -17.33 0.04
N GLY A 42 10.81 -17.96 0.67
CA GLY A 42 10.59 -17.96 2.12
C GLY A 42 9.25 -17.38 2.53
N ASN A 43 8.93 -17.44 3.82
CA ASN A 43 7.66 -16.94 4.31
C ASN A 43 7.68 -15.41 4.45
N LEU A 44 6.52 -14.77 4.27
CA LEU A 44 6.34 -13.33 4.50
C LEU A 44 5.30 -13.09 5.58
N SER A 45 5.64 -12.24 6.53
CA SER A 45 4.68 -11.68 7.48
C SER A 45 4.67 -10.16 7.40
N LEU A 46 3.53 -9.60 7.01
CA LEU A 46 3.29 -8.15 7.08
C LEU A 46 2.36 -7.88 8.27
N SER A 47 2.77 -6.94 9.11
CA SER A 47 1.97 -6.51 10.27
C SER A 47 2.08 -5.00 10.45
N VAL A 48 1.11 -4.40 11.14
CA VAL A 48 1.18 -2.99 11.49
C VAL A 48 2.28 -2.75 12.54
N ASN A 49 3.05 -1.69 12.36
CA ASN A 49 4.01 -1.20 13.34
C ASN A 49 3.91 0.33 13.43
N THR A 50 3.34 0.83 14.53
CA THR A 50 3.14 2.27 14.77
C THR A 50 4.46 3.04 14.96
N LYS A 51 5.52 2.34 15.37
CA LYS A 51 6.87 2.91 15.50
C LYS A 51 7.60 2.96 14.17
N ALA A 52 7.20 2.17 13.18
CA ALA A 52 7.83 2.16 11.87
C ALA A 52 7.71 3.52 11.16
N SER A 53 8.77 3.86 10.43
CA SER A 53 8.79 4.98 9.50
C SER A 53 7.91 4.65 8.29
N PRO A 54 7.08 5.59 7.78
CA PRO A 54 6.31 5.38 6.55
C PRO A 54 7.16 4.99 5.35
N ILE A 55 8.42 5.43 5.32
CA ILE A 55 9.36 5.18 4.23
C ILE A 55 10.38 4.08 4.56
N MET A 56 10.10 3.24 5.57
CA MET A 56 10.92 2.08 5.96
C MET A 56 12.41 2.40 6.19
N GLY A 57 12.72 3.61 6.67
CA GLY A 57 14.09 4.02 6.96
C GLY A 57 14.89 4.53 5.75
N VAL A 58 14.28 4.62 4.56
CA VAL A 58 14.91 5.24 3.39
C VAL A 58 15.16 6.72 3.67
N SER A 59 16.40 7.19 3.58
CA SER A 59 16.77 8.56 3.96
C SER A 59 16.28 9.62 2.97
N LYS A 60 16.31 9.31 1.67
CA LYS A 60 15.90 10.19 0.57
C LYS A 60 15.08 9.42 -0.45
N PRO A 61 13.78 9.18 -0.18
CA PRO A 61 12.94 8.46 -1.12
C PRO A 61 12.72 9.29 -2.38
N THR A 62 12.51 8.63 -3.52
CA THR A 62 12.01 9.29 -4.71
C THR A 62 10.59 9.78 -4.43
N VAL A 63 10.33 11.06 -4.62
CA VAL A 63 9.01 11.66 -4.41
C VAL A 63 8.50 12.25 -5.71
N LYS A 64 7.27 11.88 -6.09
CA LYS A 64 6.55 12.48 -7.23
C LYS A 64 5.13 12.79 -6.80
N ASN A 65 4.67 14.02 -7.05
CA ASN A 65 3.30 14.46 -6.75
C ASN A 65 2.84 14.13 -5.31
N GLY A 66 3.72 14.28 -4.32
CA GLY A 66 3.41 13.99 -2.92
C GLY A 66 3.40 12.50 -2.54
N VAL A 67 3.81 11.60 -3.45
CA VAL A 67 3.94 10.17 -3.19
C VAL A 67 5.40 9.80 -3.02
N ALA A 68 5.76 9.19 -1.90
CA ALA A 68 7.08 8.57 -1.70
C ALA A 68 7.08 7.15 -2.28
N TYR A 69 8.04 6.85 -3.14
CA TYR A 69 8.20 5.53 -3.76
C TYR A 69 9.31 4.76 -3.06
N ILE A 70 8.94 3.61 -2.51
CA ILE A 70 9.81 2.76 -1.71
C ILE A 70 9.78 1.35 -2.29
N SER A 71 10.94 0.73 -2.40
CA SER A 71 11.05 -0.68 -2.75
C SER A 71 12.00 -1.40 -1.81
N ALA A 72 11.65 -2.63 -1.46
CA ALA A 72 12.53 -3.55 -0.75
C ALA A 72 12.45 -4.93 -1.38
N SER A 73 13.56 -5.66 -1.36
CA SER A 73 13.67 -7.00 -1.91
C SER A 73 14.34 -7.93 -0.93
N HIS A 74 13.92 -9.20 -0.90
CA HIS A 74 14.51 -10.24 -0.07
C HIS A 74 14.60 -11.53 -0.88
N SER A 75 15.79 -12.02 -1.20
CA SER A 75 15.91 -13.19 -2.08
C SER A 75 15.58 -14.50 -1.38
N MET A 76 15.99 -14.68 -0.12
CA MET A 76 15.84 -15.97 0.56
C MET A 76 15.58 -15.83 2.04
N GLY A 77 14.83 -16.78 2.59
CA GLY A 77 14.50 -16.87 4.01
C GLY A 77 13.27 -16.07 4.39
N ASP A 78 12.85 -16.24 5.63
CA ASP A 78 11.65 -15.61 6.16
C ASP A 78 11.84 -14.09 6.29
N TRP A 79 10.78 -13.35 5.96
CA TRP A 79 10.78 -11.90 5.99
C TRP A 79 9.61 -11.37 6.79
N ALA A 80 9.90 -10.69 7.89
CA ALA A 80 8.89 -10.01 8.71
C ALA A 80 9.03 -8.49 8.55
N ILE A 81 7.95 -7.82 8.16
CA ILE A 81 7.94 -6.37 7.92
C ILE A 81 6.86 -5.71 8.75
N GLY A 82 7.25 -4.65 9.47
CA GLY A 82 6.36 -3.74 10.14
C GLY A 82 5.99 -2.54 9.25
N LEU A 83 4.72 -2.42 8.89
CA LEU A 83 4.19 -1.34 8.05
C LEU A 83 3.63 -0.19 8.90
N SER A 84 3.97 1.04 8.52
CA SER A 84 3.51 2.23 9.24
C SER A 84 2.05 2.57 8.90
N PRO A 85 1.16 2.80 9.88
CA PRO A 85 -0.23 3.22 9.62
C PRO A 85 -0.40 4.75 9.44
N LYS A 86 0.69 5.52 9.52
CA LYS A 86 0.64 6.98 9.62
C LYS A 86 0.10 7.64 8.36
N LEU A 87 0.50 7.14 7.19
CA LEU A 87 0.14 7.69 5.88
C LEU A 87 -0.66 6.67 5.04
N PRO A 88 -1.47 7.15 4.07
CA PRO A 88 -2.03 6.30 3.03
C PRO A 88 -0.97 5.49 2.29
N LEU A 89 -1.28 4.22 2.05
CA LEU A 89 -0.35 3.22 1.50
C LEU A 89 -0.95 2.54 0.26
N SER A 90 -0.22 2.56 -0.84
CA SER A 90 -0.40 1.65 -1.97
C SER A 90 0.64 0.54 -1.86
N LEU A 91 0.20 -0.71 -1.80
CA LEU A 91 1.07 -1.87 -1.59
C LEU A 91 1.08 -2.78 -2.81
N THR A 92 2.28 -3.03 -3.34
CA THR A 92 2.56 -4.04 -4.36
C THR A 92 3.44 -5.12 -3.75
N LEU A 93 3.03 -6.38 -3.90
CA LEU A 93 3.78 -7.55 -3.48
C LEU A 93 4.02 -8.47 -4.69
N ASP A 94 5.28 -8.84 -4.90
CA ASP A 94 5.71 -9.76 -5.96
C ASP A 94 6.52 -10.90 -5.34
N ARG A 95 5.96 -12.11 -5.35
CA ARG A 95 6.53 -13.28 -4.71
C ARG A 95 6.63 -14.49 -5.62
N GLN A 96 7.71 -15.25 -5.47
CA GLN A 96 7.85 -16.55 -6.16
C GLN A 96 7.36 -17.70 -5.26
N GLN A 97 7.96 -17.94 -4.10
CA GLN A 97 7.66 -19.13 -3.30
C GLN A 97 7.63 -18.87 -1.79
N GLY A 98 6.62 -19.45 -1.13
CA GLY A 98 6.45 -19.54 0.31
C GLY A 98 5.06 -19.06 0.73
N ASP A 99 4.78 -19.14 2.03
CA ASP A 99 3.49 -18.66 2.56
C ASP A 99 3.56 -17.18 2.89
N ALA A 100 2.42 -16.49 2.79
CA ALA A 100 2.30 -15.08 3.09
C ALA A 100 1.14 -14.82 4.05
N ALA A 101 1.43 -14.15 5.16
CA ALA A 101 0.44 -13.65 6.11
C ALA A 101 0.47 -12.12 6.12
N LEU A 102 -0.62 -11.49 5.67
CA LEU A 102 -0.75 -10.04 5.58
C LEU A 102 -1.84 -9.56 6.53
N ASP A 103 -1.44 -8.95 7.64
CA ASP A 103 -2.37 -8.22 8.50
C ASP A 103 -2.37 -6.73 8.15
N LEU A 104 -3.38 -6.31 7.39
CA LEU A 104 -3.52 -4.95 6.88
C LEU A 104 -4.63 -4.17 7.60
N ARG A 105 -5.27 -4.74 8.64
CA ARG A 105 -6.50 -4.22 9.26
C ARG A 105 -6.40 -2.78 9.78
N SER A 106 -5.21 -2.37 10.19
CA SER A 106 -4.94 -1.05 10.78
C SER A 106 -4.24 -0.07 9.83
N LEU A 107 -4.14 -0.40 8.54
CA LEU A 107 -3.46 0.43 7.55
C LEU A 107 -4.46 1.26 6.75
N LYS A 108 -4.03 2.47 6.37
CA LYS A 108 -4.77 3.35 5.44
C LYS A 108 -4.51 2.92 3.99
N LEU A 109 -4.96 1.73 3.62
CA LEU A 109 -4.66 1.14 2.31
C LEU A 109 -5.47 1.84 1.20
N SER A 110 -4.81 2.32 0.15
CA SER A 110 -5.44 2.95 -1.01
C SER A 110 -5.49 2.02 -2.24
N ALA A 111 -4.54 1.09 -2.34
CA ALA A 111 -4.49 0.06 -3.38
C ALA A 111 -3.70 -1.15 -2.90
N LEU A 112 -4.04 -2.32 -3.44
CA LEU A 112 -3.36 -3.58 -3.17
C LEU A 112 -3.14 -4.37 -4.46
N SER A 113 -1.90 -4.75 -4.73
CA SER A 113 -1.57 -5.68 -5.82
C SER A 113 -0.69 -6.79 -5.29
N ILE A 114 -1.11 -8.04 -5.50
CA ILE A 114 -0.38 -9.23 -5.06
C ILE A 114 -0.17 -10.15 -6.25
N THR A 115 1.07 -10.51 -6.50
CA THR A 115 1.46 -11.64 -7.36
C THR A 115 2.22 -12.64 -6.50
N GLN A 116 1.76 -13.89 -6.45
CA GLN A 116 2.43 -14.98 -5.76
C GLN A 116 2.42 -16.23 -6.63
N GLN A 117 3.56 -16.80 -6.98
CA GLN A 117 3.54 -18.04 -7.77
C GLN A 117 3.06 -19.22 -6.90
N LEU A 118 3.79 -19.54 -5.83
CA LEU A 118 3.56 -20.74 -5.03
C LEU A 118 3.47 -20.42 -3.54
N GLY A 119 2.49 -21.04 -2.87
CA GLY A 119 2.32 -21.01 -1.41
C GLY A 119 0.99 -20.38 -0.99
N ASP A 120 0.68 -20.52 0.29
CA ASP A 120 -0.59 -20.08 0.84
C ASP A 120 -0.60 -18.57 1.13
N LEU A 121 -1.78 -17.97 1.06
CA LEU A 121 -1.99 -16.55 1.27
C LEU A 121 -3.09 -16.30 2.29
N THR A 122 -2.76 -15.74 3.44
CA THR A 122 -3.72 -15.22 4.41
C THR A 122 -3.72 -13.70 4.36
N LEU A 123 -4.87 -13.10 4.09
CA LEU A 123 -5.04 -11.66 3.90
C LEU A 123 -6.15 -11.12 4.81
N ASN A 124 -5.79 -10.30 5.79
CA ASN A 124 -6.75 -9.58 6.63
C ASN A 124 -6.85 -8.12 6.17
N LEU A 125 -7.98 -7.76 5.55
CA LEU A 125 -8.16 -6.44 4.94
C LEU A 125 -8.62 -5.37 5.97
N PRO A 126 -8.27 -4.08 5.75
CA PRO A 126 -8.81 -2.98 6.53
C PRO A 126 -10.27 -2.67 6.16
N ALA A 127 -10.93 -1.90 7.02
CA ALA A 127 -12.22 -1.29 6.72
C ALA A 127 -12.00 -0.08 5.79
N ALA A 128 -11.85 -0.35 4.49
CA ALA A 128 -11.58 0.67 3.48
C ALA A 128 -12.22 0.32 2.12
N THR A 129 -12.57 1.36 1.36
CA THR A 129 -12.92 1.21 -0.05
C THR A 129 -11.63 1.13 -0.86
N LEU A 130 -11.40 0.01 -1.55
CA LEU A 130 -10.13 -0.24 -2.24
C LEU A 130 -10.32 -1.05 -3.51
N GLN A 131 -9.40 -0.80 -4.45
CA GLN A 131 -9.20 -1.63 -5.64
C GLN A 131 -8.05 -2.59 -5.36
N ALA A 132 -8.28 -3.88 -5.58
CA ALA A 132 -7.28 -4.92 -5.38
C ALA A 132 -7.12 -5.83 -6.59
N THR A 133 -5.90 -6.34 -6.77
CA THR A 133 -5.59 -7.41 -7.72
C THR A 133 -4.82 -8.51 -7.02
N LEU A 134 -5.19 -9.77 -7.30
CA LEU A 134 -4.46 -10.93 -6.85
C LEU A 134 -4.26 -11.90 -8.02
N THR A 135 -2.99 -12.22 -8.29
CA THR A 135 -2.61 -13.28 -9.21
C THR A 135 -1.87 -14.35 -8.43
N GLN A 136 -2.38 -15.60 -8.45
CA GLN A 136 -1.74 -16.71 -7.76
C GLN A 136 -1.75 -18.00 -8.59
N THR A 137 -0.60 -18.65 -8.74
CA THR A 137 -0.51 -19.90 -9.51
C THR A 137 -0.97 -21.09 -8.67
N GLN A 138 -0.40 -21.29 -7.48
CA GLN A 138 -0.76 -22.42 -6.61
C GLN A 138 -0.75 -22.03 -5.12
N GLY A 139 -1.56 -22.71 -4.33
CA GLY A 139 -1.70 -22.56 -2.88
C GLY A 139 -3.11 -22.14 -2.51
N ASP A 140 -3.48 -22.21 -1.25
CA ASP A 140 -4.78 -21.75 -0.77
C ASP A 140 -4.75 -20.26 -0.43
N THR A 141 -5.89 -19.60 -0.56
CA THR A 141 -6.04 -18.18 -0.25
C THR A 141 -7.20 -17.98 0.71
N THR A 142 -6.95 -17.31 1.83
CA THR A 142 -7.98 -16.88 2.78
C THR A 142 -7.99 -15.36 2.85
N ILE A 143 -9.15 -14.76 2.56
CA ILE A 143 -9.39 -13.32 2.67
C ILE A 143 -10.38 -13.10 3.81
N THR A 144 -9.98 -12.34 4.82
CA THR A 144 -10.82 -11.92 5.93
C THR A 144 -11.23 -10.46 5.76
N LEU A 145 -12.53 -10.21 5.79
CA LEU A 145 -13.13 -8.88 5.71
C LEU A 145 -13.69 -8.44 7.06
N PRO A 146 -13.56 -7.16 7.44
CA PRO A 146 -14.39 -6.56 8.48
C PRO A 146 -15.89 -6.65 8.11
N SER A 147 -16.78 -6.79 9.10
CA SER A 147 -18.22 -7.00 8.87
C SER A 147 -18.94 -5.85 8.14
N ASN A 148 -18.39 -4.63 8.21
CA ASN A 148 -18.90 -3.45 7.52
C ASN A 148 -18.30 -3.25 6.11
N VAL A 149 -17.51 -4.21 5.63
CA VAL A 149 -16.91 -4.22 4.30
C VAL A 149 -17.63 -5.21 3.41
N GLY A 150 -18.00 -4.75 2.22
CA GLY A 150 -18.51 -5.58 1.13
C GLY A 150 -17.40 -5.90 0.15
N LEU A 151 -17.34 -7.14 -0.35
CA LEU A 151 -16.43 -7.54 -1.43
C LEU A 151 -17.20 -7.87 -2.70
N ARG A 152 -16.76 -7.28 -3.82
CA ARG A 152 -17.05 -7.72 -5.18
C ARG A 152 -15.80 -8.35 -5.77
N LEU A 153 -15.87 -9.65 -6.02
CA LEU A 153 -14.80 -10.47 -6.55
C LEU A 153 -15.03 -10.75 -8.04
N ASN A 154 -14.15 -10.24 -8.89
CA ASN A 154 -14.13 -10.51 -10.33
C ASN A 154 -13.07 -11.59 -10.62
N VAL A 155 -13.51 -12.84 -10.68
CA VAL A 155 -12.66 -13.98 -11.01
C VAL A 155 -12.51 -14.02 -12.52
N LYS A 156 -11.32 -13.72 -13.01
CA LYS A 156 -10.99 -13.75 -14.45
C LYS A 156 -10.60 -15.14 -14.92
N LYS A 157 -9.86 -15.86 -14.08
CA LYS A 157 -9.41 -17.22 -14.32
C LYS A 157 -9.33 -17.96 -12.99
N PHE A 158 -9.85 -19.19 -12.96
CA PHE A 158 -9.67 -20.16 -11.90
C PHE A 158 -9.57 -21.54 -12.52
N THR A 159 -8.41 -22.21 -12.48
CA THR A 159 -8.22 -23.48 -13.19
C THR A 159 -8.75 -24.68 -12.42
N GLN A 160 -8.47 -24.78 -11.11
CA GLN A 160 -8.92 -25.88 -10.26
C GLN A 160 -9.00 -25.46 -8.80
N GLY A 161 -10.13 -25.73 -8.16
CA GLY A 161 -10.31 -25.57 -6.72
C GLY A 161 -11.72 -25.13 -6.37
N THR A 162 -11.88 -24.59 -5.16
CA THR A 162 -13.19 -24.16 -4.64
C THR A 162 -13.15 -22.68 -4.28
N LEU A 163 -14.21 -21.95 -4.62
CA LEU A 163 -14.49 -20.63 -4.07
C LEU A 163 -15.57 -20.76 -2.99
N ILE A 164 -15.18 -20.44 -1.76
CA ILE A 164 -16.05 -20.41 -0.59
C ILE A 164 -16.25 -18.95 -0.19
N MET A 165 -17.49 -18.50 -0.08
CA MET A 165 -17.83 -17.17 0.43
C MET A 165 -18.80 -17.30 1.59
N SER A 166 -18.45 -16.74 2.74
CA SER A 166 -19.27 -16.75 3.95
C SER A 166 -19.74 -18.16 4.34
N GLY A 167 -18.83 -19.14 4.25
CA GLY A 167 -19.07 -20.54 4.60
C GLY A 167 -19.86 -21.36 3.55
N LYS A 168 -20.18 -20.78 2.39
CA LYS A 168 -20.87 -21.48 1.30
C LYS A 168 -19.96 -21.61 0.08
N THR A 169 -19.93 -22.80 -0.51
CA THR A 169 -19.35 -22.98 -1.84
C THR A 169 -20.19 -22.23 -2.86
N VAL A 170 -19.59 -21.29 -3.58
CA VAL A 170 -20.26 -20.50 -4.63
C VAL A 170 -19.73 -20.80 -6.02
N ALA A 171 -18.58 -21.47 -6.12
CA ALA A 171 -18.07 -22.09 -7.34
C ALA A 171 -17.08 -23.20 -6.98
N ASP A 172 -17.01 -24.24 -7.80
CA ASP A 172 -16.13 -25.38 -7.61
C ASP A 172 -15.72 -26.04 -8.93
N GLY A 173 -14.76 -26.95 -8.86
CA GLY A 173 -14.34 -27.79 -9.98
C GLY A 173 -13.24 -27.19 -10.83
N PHE A 174 -13.37 -27.33 -12.14
CA PHE A 174 -12.34 -26.95 -13.12
C PHE A 174 -12.81 -25.76 -13.96
N LYS A 175 -11.91 -24.80 -14.18
CA LYS A 175 -12.10 -23.67 -15.12
C LYS A 175 -13.39 -22.89 -14.87
N PHE A 176 -13.40 -22.04 -13.85
CA PHE A 176 -14.50 -21.09 -13.64
C PHE A 176 -14.02 -19.63 -13.64
N SER A 177 -14.96 -18.74 -13.95
CA SER A 177 -14.81 -17.29 -13.95
C SER A 177 -16.17 -16.66 -13.66
N GLY A 178 -16.19 -15.40 -13.23
CA GLY A 178 -17.44 -14.73 -12.90
C GLY A 178 -17.27 -13.60 -11.89
N VAL A 179 -18.40 -13.01 -11.53
CA VAL A 179 -18.46 -12.00 -10.48
C VAL A 179 -19.23 -12.57 -9.30
N TYR A 180 -18.58 -12.58 -8.14
CA TYR A 180 -19.14 -13.06 -6.89
C TYR A 180 -19.12 -11.92 -5.88
N MET A 181 -20.12 -11.83 -5.02
CA MET A 181 -20.25 -10.75 -4.06
C MET A 181 -20.59 -11.29 -2.67
N THR A 182 -20.10 -10.62 -1.64
CA THR A 182 -20.62 -10.84 -0.29
C THR A 182 -22.04 -10.33 -0.18
N ALA A 183 -22.86 -10.98 0.64
CA ALA A 183 -24.28 -10.64 0.78
C ALA A 183 -24.52 -9.18 1.21
N ASN A 184 -23.60 -8.60 1.99
CA ASN A 184 -23.68 -7.22 2.46
C ASN A 184 -23.18 -6.17 1.44
N TYR A 185 -22.71 -6.55 0.24
CA TYR A 185 -21.96 -5.65 -0.65
C TYR A 185 -22.65 -4.32 -0.93
N ASP A 186 -23.93 -4.34 -1.30
CA ASP A 186 -24.64 -3.10 -1.67
C ASP A 186 -24.83 -2.14 -0.50
N SER A 187 -25.11 -2.71 0.68
CA SER A 187 -25.34 -1.98 1.95
C SER A 187 -24.07 -1.62 2.72
N ALA A 188 -22.91 -2.15 2.33
CA ALA A 188 -21.67 -1.99 3.09
C ALA A 188 -21.17 -0.53 3.07
N ALA A 189 -20.66 -0.08 4.22
CA ALA A 189 -20.06 1.26 4.36
C ALA A 189 -18.78 1.40 3.51
N TYR A 190 -18.04 0.29 3.37
CA TYR A 190 -16.81 0.21 2.58
C TYR A 190 -16.94 -0.89 1.53
N LYS A 191 -16.40 -0.64 0.34
CA LYS A 191 -16.51 -1.56 -0.81
C LYS A 191 -15.13 -1.91 -1.37
N VAL A 192 -14.81 -3.20 -1.36
CA VAL A 192 -13.61 -3.75 -2.00
C VAL A 192 -14.01 -4.30 -3.35
N ASN A 193 -13.36 -3.84 -4.42
CA ASN A 193 -13.42 -4.51 -5.71
C ASN A 193 -12.09 -5.21 -5.95
N MET A 194 -12.12 -6.54 -6.04
CA MET A 194 -10.93 -7.35 -6.23
C MET A 194 -11.02 -8.13 -7.54
N THR A 195 -9.98 -8.05 -8.36
CA THR A 195 -9.83 -8.91 -9.54
C THR A 195 -8.87 -10.05 -9.22
N ILE A 196 -9.26 -11.28 -9.54
CA ILE A 196 -8.46 -12.48 -9.28
C ILE A 196 -8.15 -13.25 -10.55
N ASN A 197 -6.88 -13.63 -10.69
CA ASN A 197 -6.42 -14.71 -11.56
C ASN A 197 -5.79 -15.78 -10.67
N LYS A 198 -6.45 -16.92 -10.52
CA LYS A 198 -5.94 -18.05 -9.77
C LYS A 198 -5.83 -19.26 -10.69
N GLU A 199 -4.80 -20.09 -10.53
CA GLU A 199 -4.79 -21.37 -11.24
C GLU A 199 -5.27 -22.49 -10.33
N GLN A 200 -4.56 -22.77 -9.23
CA GLN A 200 -4.83 -23.92 -8.39
C GLN A 200 -4.93 -23.55 -6.91
N GLY A 201 -5.78 -24.29 -6.18
CA GLY A 201 -6.01 -24.14 -4.74
C GLY A 201 -7.36 -23.50 -4.42
N ASN A 202 -7.73 -23.49 -3.16
CA ASN A 202 -9.01 -22.94 -2.69
C ASN A 202 -8.91 -21.43 -2.46
N LEU A 203 -10.04 -20.75 -2.61
CA LEU A 203 -10.21 -19.36 -2.23
C LEU A 203 -11.37 -19.26 -1.24
N THR A 204 -11.06 -18.84 -0.02
CA THR A 204 -12.04 -18.64 1.05
C THR A 204 -12.15 -17.14 1.36
N VAL A 205 -13.38 -16.62 1.33
CA VAL A 205 -13.72 -15.27 1.79
C VAL A 205 -14.58 -15.40 3.04
N LYS A 206 -14.15 -14.77 4.12
CA LYS A 206 -14.84 -14.76 5.42
C LYS A 206 -15.04 -13.35 5.95
#